data_AF-A0AAD7EA13-F1
#
_entry.id   AF-A0AAD7EA13-F1
#
_cell.length_a   1.000
_cell.length_b   1.000
_cell.length_c   1.000
_cell.angle_alpha   90.00
_cell.angle_beta   90.00
_cell.angle_gamma   90.00
#
_symmetry.space_group_name_H-M   'P 1'
#
loop_
_entity.id
_entity.type
_entity.pdbx_description
1 polymer ?
#
loop_
_entity_poly.entity_id
_entity_poly.type
_entity_poly.pdbx_seq_one_letter_code
_entity_poly.pdbx_strand_id
1 'polypeptide(L)'
;GFPWVAKRFFGIGAGEGHVETHDNREQLIQEAIRLDQTSYFLKKFIEEAKRKGVDIEKRVSVTDFKLGIEVVQHNSGTSPPSGVSMEQYEAACEAQDDSNHDSGIIIWLLEPRKSSRVNHWSGTNEYPPLHQQTGQLR
;
A
#
# COMPACT_ATOMS: atom_id res chain seq x y z
N GLY A 1 10.95 19.27 -3.92
CA GLY A 1 9.99 18.25 -3.43
C GLY A 1 10.75 16.97 -3.13
N PHE A 2 10.29 16.18 -2.16
CA PHE A 2 10.86 14.85 -1.92
C PHE A 2 10.43 13.90 -3.03
N PRO A 3 11.32 12.99 -3.50
CA PRO A 3 10.96 12.02 -4.54
C PRO A 3 9.92 11.03 -4.01
N TRP A 4 8.93 10.70 -4.85
CA TRP A 4 7.91 9.68 -4.59
C TRP A 4 8.19 8.43 -5.43
N VAL A 5 7.71 7.28 -4.98
CA VAL A 5 7.75 6.00 -5.68
C VAL A 5 6.32 5.57 -5.96
N ALA A 6 6.02 5.29 -7.22
CA ALA A 6 4.75 4.70 -7.64
C ALA A 6 4.85 3.17 -7.65
N LYS A 7 3.86 2.49 -7.06
CA LYS A 7 3.77 1.03 -6.98
C LYS A 7 2.51 0.52 -7.67
N ARG A 8 2.65 -0.65 -8.29
CA ARG A 8 1.58 -1.46 -8.86
C ARG A 8 1.90 -2.95 -8.65
N PHE A 9 0.89 -3.80 -8.77
CA PHE A 9 1.07 -5.24 -8.77
C PHE A 9 1.45 -5.75 -10.17
N PHE A 10 2.39 -6.69 -10.23
CA PHE A 10 2.85 -7.33 -11.47
C PHE A 10 2.40 -8.79 -11.58
N GLY A 11 1.87 -9.36 -10.50
CA GLY A 11 1.28 -10.70 -10.45
C GLY A 11 0.42 -10.85 -9.20
N ILE A 12 -0.82 -11.29 -9.37
CA ILE A 12 -1.81 -11.47 -8.28
C ILE A 12 -2.37 -12.91 -8.24
N GLY A 13 -1.66 -13.86 -8.83
CA GLY A 13 -2.07 -15.28 -8.88
C GLY A 13 -2.51 -15.79 -10.25
N ALA A 14 -2.65 -14.91 -11.26
CA ALA A 14 -3.02 -15.28 -12.63
C ALA A 14 -1.82 -15.53 -13.59
N GLY A 15 -0.58 -15.50 -13.08
CA GLY A 15 0.65 -15.58 -13.88
C GLY A 15 1.38 -14.23 -13.98
N GLU A 16 2.66 -14.26 -14.34
CA GLU A 16 3.51 -13.06 -14.47
C GLU A 16 3.01 -12.18 -15.63
N GLY A 17 2.77 -10.89 -15.38
CA GLY A 17 2.35 -9.93 -16.42
C GLY A 17 0.86 -9.94 -16.76
N HIS A 18 0.05 -10.79 -16.12
CA HIS A 18 -1.40 -10.85 -16.31
C HIS A 18 -2.13 -10.28 -15.08
N VAL A 19 -2.02 -8.97 -14.87
CA VAL A 19 -2.83 -8.26 -13.87
C VAL A 19 -3.71 -7.27 -14.61
N GLU A 20 -5.02 -7.50 -14.58
CA GLU A 20 -5.97 -6.57 -15.18
C GLU A 20 -6.00 -5.27 -14.38
N THR A 21 -6.29 -4.16 -15.06
CA THR A 21 -6.33 -2.82 -14.47
C THR A 21 -7.31 -2.75 -13.29
N HIS A 22 -8.43 -3.46 -13.39
CA HIS A 22 -9.43 -3.62 -12.33
C HIS A 22 -8.82 -4.29 -11.09
N ASP A 23 -8.21 -5.47 -11.25
CA ASP A 23 -7.67 -6.21 -10.12
C ASP A 23 -6.51 -5.46 -9.46
N ASN A 24 -5.65 -4.80 -10.25
CA ASN A 24 -4.61 -3.94 -9.70
C ASN A 24 -5.20 -2.82 -8.84
N ARG A 25 -6.29 -2.19 -9.28
CA ARG A 25 -7.01 -1.17 -8.50
C ARG A 25 -7.50 -1.73 -7.18
N GLU A 26 -8.22 -2.86 -7.20
CA GLU A 26 -8.75 -3.46 -5.97
C GLU A 26 -7.63 -3.78 -4.99
N GLN A 27 -6.55 -4.41 -5.45
CA GLN A 27 -5.41 -4.77 -4.58
C GLN A 27 -4.70 -3.54 -4.02
N LEU A 28 -4.55 -2.46 -4.78
CA LEU A 28 -3.95 -1.22 -4.29
C LEU A 28 -4.85 -0.51 -3.27
N ILE A 29 -6.18 -0.57 -3.44
CA ILE A 29 -7.14 -0.07 -2.43
C ILE A 29 -7.02 -0.87 -1.13
N GLN A 30 -6.94 -2.20 -1.22
CA GLN A 30 -6.75 -3.05 -0.04
C GLN A 30 -5.43 -2.75 0.67
N GLU A 31 -4.35 -2.52 -0.09
CA GLU A 31 -3.05 -2.15 0.47
C GLU A 31 -3.09 -0.76 1.15
N ALA A 32 -3.80 0.21 0.57
CA ALA A 32 -4.02 1.51 1.19
C ALA A 32 -4.80 1.39 2.51
N ILE A 33 -5.87 0.60 2.55
CA ILE A 33 -6.63 0.30 3.77
C ILE A 33 -5.73 -0.34 4.82
N ARG A 34 -4.90 -1.32 4.42
CA ARG A 34 -3.95 -1.98 5.32
C ARG A 34 -2.97 -0.99 5.94
N LEU A 35 -2.40 -0.06 5.16
CA LEU A 35 -1.49 0.97 5.65
C LEU A 35 -2.18 1.95 6.62
N ASP A 36 -3.41 2.35 6.32
CA ASP A 36 -4.21 3.21 7.21
C ASP A 36 -4.50 2.53 8.55
N GLN A 37 -5.00 1.30 8.52
CA GLN A 37 -5.26 0.50 9.73
C GLN A 37 -3.99 0.27 10.54
N THR A 38 -2.87 -0.06 9.88
CA THR A 38 -1.57 -0.24 10.54
C THR A 38 -1.14 1.05 11.24
N SER A 39 -1.36 2.21 10.61
CA SER A 39 -1.05 3.52 11.19
C SER A 39 -1.88 3.79 12.44
N TYR A 40 -3.18 3.48 12.38
CA TYR A 40 -4.07 3.60 13.54
C TYR A 40 -3.62 2.71 14.70
N PHE A 41 -3.36 1.42 14.45
CA PHE A 41 -2.97 0.49 15.50
C PHE A 41 -1.59 0.81 16.09
N LEU A 42 -0.62 1.21 15.27
CA LEU A 42 0.70 1.63 15.75
C LEU A 42 0.58 2.85 16.66
N LYS A 43 -0.25 3.83 16.30
CA LYS A 43 -0.53 4.99 17.15
C LYS A 43 -1.10 4.56 18.50
N LYS A 44 -2.10 3.69 18.51
CA LYS A 44 -2.71 3.16 19.75
C LYS A 44 -1.73 2.37 20.59
N PHE A 45 -0.86 1.57 19.97
CA PHE A 45 0.19 0.83 20.64
C PHE A 45 1.18 1.77 21.34
N ILE A 46 1.66 2.82 20.65
CA ILE A 46 2.58 3.80 21.21
C ILE A 46 1.94 4.57 22.38
N GLU A 47 0.67 4.98 22.23
CA GLU A 47 -0.11 5.63 23.30
C GLU A 47 -0.16 4.74 24.56
N GLU A 48 -0.44 3.45 24.38
CA GLU A 48 -0.53 2.47 25.46
C GLU A 48 0.83 2.13 26.10
N ALA A 49 1.88 1.99 25.29
CA ALA A 49 3.24 1.74 25.78
C ALA A 49 3.72 2.90 26.67
N LYS A 50 3.47 4.14 26.24
CA LYS A 50 3.76 5.35 27.04
C LYS A 50 3.00 5.33 28.37
N ARG A 51 1.72 4.96 28.36
CA ARG A 51 0.89 4.84 29.58
C ARG A 51 1.46 3.80 30.55
N LYS A 52 2.06 2.73 30.03
CA LYS A 52 2.69 1.64 30.81
C LYS A 52 4.15 1.89 31.17
N GLY A 53 4.74 3.03 30.78
CA GLY A 53 6.15 3.32 31.02
C GLY A 53 7.11 2.43 30.22
N VAL A 54 6.65 1.82 29.12
CA VAL A 54 7.50 1.06 28.21
C VAL A 54 8.14 2.03 27.23
N ASP A 55 9.47 2.05 27.19
CA ASP A 55 10.21 2.87 26.24
C ASP A 55 10.25 2.21 24.86
N ILE A 56 9.98 2.99 23.82
CA ILE A 56 10.06 2.57 22.42
C ILE A 56 11.23 3.33 21.81
N GLU A 57 12.39 2.69 21.82
CA GLU A 57 13.70 3.26 21.50
C GLU A 57 13.81 3.88 20.09
N LYS A 58 12.95 3.46 19.15
CA LYS A 58 12.93 3.96 17.77
C LYS A 58 11.61 4.67 17.49
N ARG A 59 11.68 5.81 16.77
CA ARG A 59 10.50 6.41 16.14
C ARG A 59 10.03 5.48 15.02
N VAL A 60 9.18 4.52 15.38
CA VAL A 60 8.49 3.66 14.43
C VAL A 60 7.33 4.46 13.85
N SER A 61 7.24 4.51 12.53
CA SER A 61 6.10 5.09 11.83
C SER A 61 5.76 4.24 10.62
N VAL A 62 4.49 4.25 10.24
CA VAL A 62 4.08 3.80 8.92
C VAL A 62 4.46 4.88 7.91
N THR A 63 4.70 4.49 6.66
CA THR A 63 5.00 5.44 5.60
C THR A 63 3.75 6.24 5.23
N ASP A 64 3.92 7.52 4.91
CA ASP A 64 2.88 8.26 4.22
C ASP A 64 2.59 7.57 2.87
N PHE A 65 1.34 7.61 2.45
CA PHE A 65 0.92 7.07 1.16
C PHE A 65 -0.19 7.92 0.54
N LYS A 66 -0.34 7.80 -0.79
CA LYS A 66 -1.45 8.38 -1.55
C LYS A 66 -1.85 7.40 -2.65
N LEU A 67 -3.14 7.37 -2.99
CA LEU A 67 -3.58 6.78 -4.25
C LEU A 67 -3.50 7.84 -5.34
N GLY A 68 -2.86 7.51 -6.45
CA GLY A 68 -2.76 8.35 -7.64
C GLY A 68 -3.50 7.71 -8.81
N ILE A 69 -4.18 8.53 -9.60
CA ILE A 69 -4.78 8.11 -10.87
C ILE A 69 -3.94 8.63 -12.02
N GLU A 70 -3.72 7.76 -13.00
CA GLU A 70 -3.23 8.11 -14.32
C GLU A 70 -4.34 7.82 -15.34
N VAL A 71 -4.70 8.83 -16.14
CA VAL A 71 -5.66 8.70 -17.23
C VAL A 71 -4.88 8.62 -18.55
N VAL A 72 -4.90 7.44 -19.17
CA VAL A 72 -4.32 7.12 -20.46
C VAL A 72 -5.35 7.43 -21.55
N GLN A 73 -5.18 8.57 -22.23
CA GLN A 73 -5.98 8.88 -23.41
C GLN A 73 -5.45 8.11 -24.62
N HIS A 74 -6.34 7.47 -25.37
CA HIS A 74 -5.99 6.62 -26.52
C HIS A 74 -5.32 7.36 -27.70
N ASN A 75 -5.24 8.70 -27.70
CA ASN A 75 -4.68 9.48 -28.80
C ASN A 75 -3.72 10.59 -28.31
N SER A 76 -2.42 10.33 -28.46
CA SER A 76 -1.29 11.28 -28.48
C SER A 76 -1.14 12.29 -27.34
N GLY A 77 -0.24 11.98 -26.40
CA GLY A 77 0.38 12.94 -25.49
C GLY A 77 0.15 12.59 -24.02
N THR A 78 1.24 12.47 -23.25
CA THR A 78 1.19 12.37 -21.79
C THR A 78 0.31 13.48 -21.22
N SER A 79 -0.72 13.10 -20.46
CA SER A 79 -1.56 14.05 -19.75
C SER A 79 -0.73 14.80 -18.69
N PRO A 80 -0.86 16.13 -18.57
CA PRO A 80 -0.35 16.85 -17.40
C PRO A 80 -0.92 16.21 -16.12
N PRO A 81 -0.24 16.29 -14.95
CA PRO A 81 -0.77 15.77 -13.69
C PRO A 81 -2.14 16.40 -13.45
N SER A 82 -3.18 15.64 -13.79
CA SER A 82 -4.47 16.21 -14.14
C SER A 82 -5.17 16.62 -12.86
N GLY A 83 -5.62 17.88 -12.81
CA GLY A 83 -6.48 18.43 -11.75
C GLY A 83 -7.85 17.77 -11.77
N VAL A 84 -7.88 16.46 -11.55
CA VAL A 84 -9.05 15.59 -11.49
C VAL A 84 -9.76 15.91 -10.19
N SER A 85 -11.02 16.37 -10.28
CA SER A 85 -11.87 16.57 -9.10
C SER A 85 -12.26 15.23 -8.48
N MET A 86 -12.72 15.24 -7.22
CA MET A 86 -13.21 14.03 -6.56
C MET A 86 -14.39 13.41 -7.34
N GLU A 87 -15.27 14.22 -7.93
CA GLU A 87 -16.38 13.69 -8.74
C GLU A 87 -15.87 13.01 -10.01
N GLN A 88 -14.80 13.53 -10.62
CA GLN A 88 -14.17 12.91 -11.79
C GLN A 88 -13.45 11.61 -11.42
N TYR A 89 -12.89 11.51 -10.20
CA TYR A 89 -12.33 10.27 -9.65
C TYR A 89 -13.43 9.22 -9.43
N GLU A 90 -14.55 9.62 -8.84
CA GLU A 90 -15.68 8.74 -8.53
C GLU A 90 -16.32 8.22 -9.81
N ALA A 91 -16.62 9.10 -10.78
CA ALA A 91 -17.17 8.71 -12.07
C ALA A 91 -16.23 7.79 -12.88
N ALA A 92 -14.91 8.02 -12.80
CA ALA A 92 -13.90 7.17 -13.41
C ALA A 92 -13.85 5.76 -12.76
N CYS A 93 -14.01 5.68 -11.45
CA CYS A 93 -14.11 4.42 -10.73
C CYS A 93 -15.42 3.67 -11.05
N GLU A 94 -16.55 4.37 -11.10
CA GLU A 94 -17.87 3.81 -11.40
C GLU A 94 -17.94 3.26 -12.84
N ALA A 95 -17.36 3.97 -13.80
CA ALA A 95 -17.28 3.52 -15.20
C ALA A 95 -16.46 2.22 -15.38
N GLN A 96 -15.59 1.90 -14.41
CA GLN A 96 -14.79 0.68 -14.42
C GLN A 96 -15.57 -0.55 -13.92
N ASP A 97 -16.63 -0.37 -13.13
CA ASP A 97 -17.48 -1.47 -12.63
C ASP A 97 -18.50 -1.96 -13.67
N ASP A 98 -18.94 -1.08 -14.58
CA ASP A 98 -20.05 -1.36 -15.50
C ASP A 98 -19.64 -1.98 -16.84
N SER A 99 -18.35 -1.97 -17.20
CA SER A 99 -17.91 -2.52 -18.48
C SER A 99 -16.57 -3.23 -18.35
N ASN A 100 -16.51 -4.45 -18.88
CA ASN A 100 -15.35 -5.33 -19.00
C ASN A 100 -14.31 -4.76 -20.01
N HIS A 101 -14.11 -3.46 -20.01
CA HIS A 101 -13.32 -2.71 -20.97
C HIS A 101 -12.33 -1.79 -20.27
N ASP A 102 -11.14 -1.76 -20.86
CA ASP A 102 -9.99 -0.97 -20.45
C ASP A 102 -10.36 0.52 -20.44
N SER A 103 -10.76 1.03 -19.27
CA SER A 103 -11.25 2.40 -19.09
C SER A 103 -10.15 3.46 -19.23
N GLY A 104 -8.93 3.05 -19.57
CA GLY A 104 -7.77 3.91 -19.70
C GLY A 104 -7.32 4.51 -18.36
N ILE A 105 -7.75 3.96 -17.22
CA ILE A 105 -7.45 4.50 -15.89
C ILE A 105 -6.52 3.55 -15.15
N ILE A 106 -5.32 4.00 -14.80
CA ILE A 106 -4.36 3.22 -14.00
C ILE A 106 -4.26 3.82 -12.60
N ILE A 107 -4.46 2.99 -11.57
CA ILE A 107 -4.25 3.39 -10.18
C ILE A 107 -2.83 3.01 -9.72
N TRP A 108 -2.22 3.93 -8.98
CA TRP A 108 -0.90 3.79 -8.38
C TRP A 108 -0.96 4.03 -6.87
N LEU A 109 -0.19 3.26 -6.10
CA LEU A 109 0.10 3.59 -4.70
C LEU A 109 1.42 4.38 -4.64
N LEU A 110 1.36 5.61 -4.16
CA LEU A 110 2.49 6.52 -4.05
C LEU A 110 3.01 6.56 -2.62
N GLU A 111 4.32 6.37 -2.43
CA GLU A 111 5.00 6.53 -1.13
C GLU A 111 6.25 7.41 -1.27
N PRO A 112 6.67 8.13 -0.21
CA PRO A 112 7.95 8.79 -0.19
C PRO A 112 9.10 7.81 -0.44
N ARG A 113 10.03 8.18 -1.31
CA ARG A 113 11.23 7.38 -1.57
C ARG A 113 12.09 7.32 -0.31
N LYS A 114 12.25 6.12 0.25
CA LYS A 114 13.15 5.85 1.38
C LYS A 114 14.58 5.67 0.87
N SER A 115 15.58 5.98 1.70
CA SER A 115 16.99 5.74 1.36
C SER A 115 17.30 4.22 1.35
N SER A 116 18.34 3.86 0.60
CA SER A 116 18.60 2.52 0.00
C SER A 116 18.62 1.28 0.90
N ARG A 117 18.56 1.38 2.23
CA ARG A 117 18.65 0.21 3.12
C ARG A 117 17.29 -0.10 3.73
N VAL A 118 16.68 -1.18 3.24
CA VAL A 118 15.46 -1.75 3.80
C VAL A 118 15.85 -2.94 4.66
N ASN A 119 15.49 -2.88 5.95
CA ASN A 119 15.64 -4.00 6.87
C ASN A 119 14.27 -4.66 7.07
N HIS A 120 14.20 -5.97 6.86
CA HIS A 120 13.02 -6.78 7.11
C HIS A 120 13.13 -7.39 8.52
N TRP A 121 12.14 -7.13 9.38
CA TRP A 121 12.17 -7.52 10.80
C TRP A 121 11.29 -8.74 11.13
N SER A 122 10.24 -8.99 10.35
CA SER A 122 9.33 -10.14 10.48
C SER A 122 8.51 -10.33 9.21
N GLY A 123 8.12 -11.57 8.89
CA GLY A 123 7.30 -11.93 7.72
C GLY A 123 6.00 -12.67 8.05
N THR A 124 5.04 -12.69 7.12
CA THR A 124 3.73 -13.35 7.29
C THR A 124 3.77 -14.88 7.33
N ASN A 125 4.88 -15.49 6.92
CA ASN A 125 5.08 -16.95 6.93
C ASN A 125 6.08 -17.41 8.01
N GLU A 126 6.40 -16.56 8.97
CA GLU A 126 7.12 -17.02 10.16
C GLU A 126 6.15 -17.80 11.04
N TYR A 127 6.10 -19.11 10.82
CA TYR A 127 5.55 -20.04 11.81
C TYR A 127 6.28 -19.74 13.13
N PRO A 128 5.57 -19.56 14.27
CA PRO A 128 6.27 -19.36 15.53
C PRO A 128 7.31 -20.47 15.66
N PRO A 129 8.59 -20.16 15.95
CA PRO A 129 9.55 -21.23 16.20
C PRO A 129 8.91 -22.10 17.27
N LEU A 130 8.68 -23.37 16.94
CA LEU A 130 8.21 -24.38 17.89
C LEU A 130 8.97 -24.11 19.18
N HIS A 131 8.24 -23.78 20.25
CA HIS A 131 8.83 -23.68 21.57
C HIS A 131 9.72 -24.92 21.72
N GLN A 132 11.04 -24.74 21.69
CA GLN A 132 11.92 -25.68 22.34
C GLN A 132 11.57 -25.53 23.81
N GLN A 133 10.60 -26.34 24.25
CA GLN A 133 10.46 -26.74 25.63
C GLN A 133 11.74 -27.49 25.99
N THR A 134 12.84 -26.76 26.19
CA THR A 134 13.88 -27.21 27.10
C THR A 134 13.56 -26.54 28.41
N GLY A 135 12.68 -27.20 29.17
CA GLY A 135 12.66 -26.97 30.60
C GLY A 135 14.07 -27.17 31.14
N GLN A 136 14.55 -26.20 31.89
CA GLN A 136 15.41 -26.46 33.03
C GLN A 136 15.22 -25.32 34.02
N LEU A 137 14.43 -25.61 35.05
CA LEU A 137 14.61 -25.02 36.36
C LEU A 137 16.05 -25.29 36.80
N ARG A 138 16.83 -24.24 37.00
CA ARG A 138 17.78 -24.08 38.11
C ARG A 138 17.85 -22.62 38.49
#